data_AF-A0A165JT33-F1
#
_entry.id   AF-A0A165JT33-F1
#
_cell.length_a   1.000
_cell.length_b   1.000
_cell.length_c   1.000
_cell.angle_alpha   90.00
_cell.angle_beta   90.00
_cell.angle_gamma   90.00
#
_symmetry.space_group_name_H-M   'P 1'
#
loop_
_entity.id
_entity.type
_entity.pdbx_description
1 polymer ?
#
loop_
_entity_poly.entity_id
_entity_poly.type
_entity_poly.pdbx_seq_one_letter_code
_entity_poly.pdbx_strand_id
1 'polypeptide(L)'
;MLRQICRRGRLEALIKDAAARSKHATLQKLCAILFPASNTIPSQPLTSSEVAAYTAKSKPLSDAHYDLLLNHLNQPIPLWRHRDAIPHPPLPKILPSSAKSHTSIVIEGYTYSTSDSHLGNSSVLFSGPHVPYRRSGFIQHIWTIPLDSIVRIFMLVRLHWSLTGPDEAKSPYPNLPPMATRVILAQPTDHYVVVEPLHIVCHLVLYRRPRGTFEIDSEVYAACTALERGRK
;
A
#
# COMPACT_ATOMS: atom_id res chain seq x y z
N MET A 1 -4.11 24.06 11.00
CA MET A 1 -4.80 22.82 10.56
C MET A 1 -4.31 21.55 11.27
N LEU A 2 -3.00 21.27 11.37
CA LEU A 2 -2.49 20.02 11.98
C LEU A 2 -2.98 19.75 13.41
N ARG A 3 -3.02 20.79 14.27
CA ARG A 3 -3.57 20.68 15.64
C ARG A 3 -5.03 20.23 15.70
N GLN A 4 -5.87 20.67 14.77
CA GLN A 4 -7.28 20.25 14.70
C GLN A 4 -7.40 18.80 14.24
N ILE A 5 -6.58 18.37 13.27
CA ILE A 5 -6.53 16.98 12.80
C ILE A 5 -6.07 16.04 13.92
N CYS A 6 -5.01 16.40 14.66
CA CYS A 6 -4.53 15.61 15.79
C CYS A 6 -5.55 15.52 16.93
N ARG A 7 -6.24 16.62 17.25
CA ARG A 7 -7.31 16.64 18.26
C ARG A 7 -8.48 15.75 17.86
N ARG A 8 -8.89 15.81 16.58
CA ARG A 8 -9.94 14.96 16.04
C ARG A 8 -9.55 13.48 16.12
N GLY A 9 -8.36 13.11 15.64
CA GLY A 9 -7.88 11.73 15.70
C GLY A 9 -7.75 11.19 17.13
N ARG A 10 -7.36 12.02 18.10
CA ARG A 10 -7.29 11.63 19.52
C ARG A 10 -8.68 11.38 20.11
N LEU A 11 -9.66 12.23 19.76
CA LEU A 11 -11.04 12.08 20.20
C LEU A 11 -11.69 10.84 19.57
N GLU A 12 -11.47 10.61 18.28
CA GLU A 12 -11.92 9.39 17.58
C GLU A 12 -11.37 8.11 18.23
N ALA A 13 -10.10 8.10 18.61
CA ALA A 13 -9.48 6.97 19.31
C ALA A 13 -10.10 6.72 20.70
N LEU A 14 -10.29 7.78 21.50
CA LEU A 14 -10.91 7.69 22.82
C LEU A 14 -12.35 7.15 22.75
N ILE A 15 -13.13 7.56 21.73
CA ILE A 15 -14.49 7.08 21.55
C ILE A 15 -14.52 5.61 21.14
N LYS A 16 -13.63 5.17 20.24
CA LYS A 16 -13.50 3.76 19.85
C LYS A 16 -13.12 2.87 21.04
N ASP A 17 -12.16 3.31 21.85
CA ASP A 17 -11.72 2.62 23.07
C ASP A 17 -12.85 2.52 24.11
N ALA A 18 -13.60 3.60 24.32
CA ALA A 18 -14.74 3.61 25.21
C ALA A 18 -15.86 2.67 24.72
N ALA A 19 -16.13 2.65 23.42
CA ALA A 19 -17.13 1.78 22.83
C ALA A 19 -16.75 0.29 22.94
N ALA A 20 -15.48 -0.05 22.70
CA ALA A 20 -14.97 -1.41 22.82
C ALA A 20 -15.00 -1.94 24.26
N ARG A 21 -14.79 -1.08 25.27
CA ARG A 21 -14.87 -1.44 26.70
C ARG A 21 -16.29 -1.40 27.26
N SER A 22 -17.21 -0.71 26.59
CA SER A 22 -18.60 -0.57 27.06
C SER A 22 -19.41 -1.85 26.77
N LYS A 23 -20.17 -2.32 27.77
CA LYS A 23 -21.18 -3.38 27.60
C LYS A 23 -22.52 -2.85 27.07
N HIS A 24 -22.62 -1.55 26.78
CA HIS A 24 -23.85 -0.88 26.36
C HIS A 24 -24.02 -0.91 24.84
N ALA A 25 -24.94 -1.75 24.37
CA ALA A 25 -25.20 -1.98 22.94
C ALA A 25 -25.59 -0.71 22.15
N THR A 26 -26.18 0.30 22.80
CA THR A 26 -26.56 1.57 22.18
C THR A 26 -25.35 2.43 21.80
N LEU A 27 -24.33 2.48 22.66
CA LEU A 27 -23.10 3.23 22.40
C LEU A 27 -22.29 2.56 21.29
N GLN A 28 -22.24 1.23 21.26
CA GLN A 28 -21.63 0.48 20.17
C GLN A 28 -22.33 0.73 18.82
N LYS A 29 -23.66 0.76 18.79
CA LYS A 29 -24.45 1.10 17.59
C LYS A 29 -24.23 2.53 17.13
N LEU A 30 -24.22 3.49 18.06
CA LEU A 30 -23.93 4.90 17.76
C LEU A 30 -22.51 5.06 17.17
N CYS A 31 -21.52 4.39 17.75
CA CYS A 31 -20.15 4.40 17.23
C CYS A 31 -20.04 3.73 15.86
N ALA A 32 -20.79 2.65 15.59
CA ALA A 32 -20.83 2.03 14.27
C ALA A 32 -21.46 2.95 13.21
N ILE A 33 -22.41 3.81 13.58
CA ILE A 33 -23.03 4.81 12.69
C ILE A 33 -22.08 6.00 12.46
N LEU A 34 -21.45 6.50 13.51
CA LEU A 34 -20.55 7.66 13.44
C LEU A 34 -19.19 7.32 12.82
N PHE A 35 -18.74 6.08 13.00
CA PHE A 35 -17.51 5.53 12.46
C PHE A 35 -17.83 4.22 11.72
N PRO A 36 -18.48 4.30 10.55
CA PRO A 36 -18.71 3.11 9.74
C PRO A 36 -17.35 2.44 9.53
N ALA A 37 -17.28 1.14 9.84
CA ALA A 37 -16.08 0.35 9.58
C ALA A 37 -15.70 0.59 8.12
N SER A 38 -14.59 1.31 7.90
CA SER A 38 -14.14 1.67 6.56
C SER A 38 -13.96 0.39 5.78
N ASN A 39 -14.88 0.12 4.83
CA ASN A 39 -14.89 -1.00 3.89
C ASN A 39 -13.85 -2.05 4.23
N THR A 40 -14.09 -2.77 5.33
CA THR A 40 -13.34 -3.97 5.64
C THR A 40 -13.54 -4.88 4.44
N ILE A 41 -12.44 -5.30 3.84
CA ILE A 41 -12.40 -6.37 2.84
C ILE A 41 -13.38 -7.45 3.34
N PRO A 42 -14.41 -7.84 2.56
CA PRO A 42 -15.36 -8.83 3.03
C PRO A 42 -14.58 -10.08 3.40
N SER A 43 -14.56 -10.43 4.69
CA SER A 43 -13.91 -11.64 5.18
C SER A 43 -14.75 -12.89 4.89
N GLN A 44 -15.95 -12.70 4.35
CA GLN A 44 -16.81 -13.79 3.90
C GLN A 44 -16.38 -14.23 2.50
N PRO A 45 -16.21 -15.55 2.29
CA PRO A 45 -15.89 -16.08 0.98
C PRO A 45 -17.01 -15.73 0.00
N LEU A 46 -16.64 -15.13 -1.13
CA LEU A 46 -17.54 -14.81 -2.22
C LEU A 46 -18.17 -16.08 -2.80
N THR A 47 -19.45 -15.98 -3.12
CA THR A 47 -20.17 -16.98 -3.90
C THR A 47 -19.67 -16.98 -5.35
N SER A 48 -19.88 -18.10 -6.07
CA SER A 48 -19.45 -18.24 -7.47
C SER A 48 -20.06 -17.17 -8.40
N SER A 49 -21.30 -16.76 -8.14
CA SER A 49 -21.98 -15.69 -8.87
C SER A 49 -21.34 -14.32 -8.64
N GLU A 50 -20.92 -14.02 -7.41
CA GLU A 50 -20.23 -12.77 -7.08
C GLU A 50 -18.83 -12.71 -7.71
N VAL A 51 -18.09 -13.82 -7.73
CA VAL A 51 -16.80 -13.92 -8.42
C VAL A 51 -16.97 -13.67 -9.92
N ALA A 52 -18.00 -14.25 -10.54
CA ALA A 52 -18.30 -14.02 -11.96
C ALA A 52 -18.65 -12.55 -12.24
N ALA A 53 -19.47 -11.92 -11.39
CA ALA A 53 -19.80 -10.50 -11.51
C ALA A 53 -18.58 -9.59 -11.33
N TYR A 54 -17.63 -9.98 -10.48
CA TYR A 54 -16.37 -9.25 -10.29
C TYR A 54 -15.49 -9.32 -11.54
N THR A 55 -15.36 -10.52 -12.09
CA THR A 55 -14.59 -10.81 -13.31
C THR A 55 -15.21 -10.17 -14.55
N ALA A 56 -16.53 -9.98 -14.60
CA ALA A 56 -17.17 -9.29 -15.71
C ALA A 56 -16.77 -7.79 -15.81
N LYS A 57 -16.35 -7.18 -14.70
CA LYS A 57 -15.97 -5.75 -14.64
C LYS A 57 -14.45 -5.55 -14.60
N SER A 58 -13.65 -6.61 -14.62
CA SER A 58 -12.20 -6.53 -14.57
C SER A 58 -11.62 -6.16 -15.94
N LYS A 59 -10.44 -5.55 -15.93
CA LYS A 59 -9.66 -5.25 -17.13
C LYS A 59 -8.50 -6.24 -17.24
N PRO A 60 -8.05 -6.58 -18.46
CA PRO A 60 -6.88 -7.44 -18.63
C PRO A 60 -5.64 -6.79 -18.00
N LEU A 61 -4.84 -7.61 -17.33
CA LEU A 61 -3.52 -7.22 -16.85
C LEU A 61 -2.51 -7.29 -18.01
N SER A 62 -1.57 -6.36 -18.04
CA SER A 62 -0.39 -6.47 -18.90
C SER A 62 0.42 -7.71 -18.48
N ASP A 63 1.05 -8.39 -19.43
CA ASP A 63 1.81 -9.62 -19.16
C ASP A 63 2.92 -9.39 -18.11
N ALA A 64 3.68 -8.30 -18.23
CA ALA A 64 4.67 -7.91 -17.23
C ALA A 64 4.09 -7.72 -15.81
N HIS A 65 2.89 -7.15 -15.67
CA HIS A 65 2.23 -6.99 -14.38
C HIS A 65 1.69 -8.32 -13.85
N TYR A 66 1.20 -9.17 -14.74
CA TYR A 66 0.72 -10.51 -14.42
C TYR A 66 1.86 -11.37 -13.86
N ASP A 67 3.03 -11.35 -14.50
CA ASP A 67 4.21 -12.09 -14.04
C ASP A 67 4.70 -11.61 -12.66
N LEU A 68 4.72 -10.29 -12.44
CA LEU A 68 5.06 -9.74 -11.12
C LEU A 68 4.09 -10.16 -10.03
N LEU A 69 2.78 -10.18 -10.33
CA LEU A 69 1.75 -10.66 -9.40
C LEU A 69 1.90 -12.16 -9.12
N LEU A 70 2.15 -12.96 -10.15
CA LEU A 70 2.34 -14.40 -10.03
C LEU A 70 3.57 -14.73 -9.19
N ASN A 71 4.69 -14.03 -9.44
CA ASN A 71 5.91 -14.17 -8.66
C ASN A 71 5.70 -13.80 -7.19
N HIS A 72 4.97 -12.71 -6.92
CA HIS A 72 4.62 -12.31 -5.55
C HIS A 72 3.77 -13.37 -4.83
N LEU A 73 2.76 -13.92 -5.50
CA LEU A 73 1.86 -14.94 -4.93
C LEU A 73 2.54 -16.29 -4.67
N ASN A 74 3.57 -16.62 -5.44
CA ASN A 74 4.29 -17.88 -5.36
C ASN A 74 5.46 -17.88 -4.37
N GLN A 75 5.67 -16.79 -3.63
CA GLN A 75 6.69 -16.72 -2.60
C GLN A 75 6.05 -16.76 -1.21
N PRO A 76 6.52 -17.63 -0.29
CA PRO A 76 7.67 -18.53 -0.43
C PRO A 76 7.35 -19.86 -1.13
N ILE A 77 6.08 -20.26 -1.21
CA ILE A 77 5.66 -21.56 -1.76
C ILE A 77 4.89 -21.33 -3.06
N PRO A 78 5.31 -21.95 -4.19
CA PRO A 78 4.63 -21.80 -5.46
C PRO A 78 3.33 -22.60 -5.48
N LEU A 79 2.20 -21.90 -5.33
CA LEU A 79 0.85 -22.48 -5.33
C LEU A 79 0.06 -22.12 -6.58
N TRP A 80 0.33 -20.96 -7.16
CA TRP A 80 -0.40 -20.40 -8.29
C TRP A 80 0.33 -20.69 -9.60
N ARG A 81 -0.43 -21.05 -10.63
CA ARG A 81 0.08 -21.34 -11.97
C ARG A 81 -0.15 -20.18 -12.93
N HIS A 82 0.74 -20.08 -13.89
CA HIS A 82 0.58 -19.20 -15.05
C HIS A 82 -0.59 -19.70 -15.92
N ARG A 83 -1.38 -18.79 -16.50
CA ARG A 83 -2.54 -19.11 -17.34
C ARG A 83 -2.16 -19.91 -18.59
N ASP A 84 -0.95 -19.67 -19.11
CA ASP A 84 -0.44 -20.30 -20.33
C ASP A 84 0.37 -21.58 -20.05
N ALA A 85 0.50 -22.02 -18.78
CA ALA A 85 1.24 -23.23 -18.40
C ALA A 85 0.42 -24.52 -18.61
N ILE A 86 0.06 -24.77 -19.86
CA ILE A 86 -0.74 -25.91 -20.32
C ILE A 86 0.21 -27.11 -20.57
N PRO A 87 -0.15 -28.36 -20.21
CA PRO A 87 -1.42 -28.79 -19.59
C PRO A 87 -1.49 -28.53 -18.09
N HIS A 88 -2.69 -28.19 -17.61
CA HIS A 88 -2.94 -28.00 -16.19
C HIS A 88 -3.33 -29.31 -15.49
N PRO A 89 -2.91 -29.51 -14.22
CA PRO A 89 -3.38 -30.63 -13.41
C PRO A 89 -4.87 -30.46 -13.04
N PRO A 90 -5.55 -31.50 -12.54
CA PRO A 90 -6.91 -31.39 -12.03
C PRO A 90 -7.03 -30.33 -10.93
N LEU A 91 -8.06 -29.48 -11.00
CA LEU A 91 -8.33 -28.38 -10.05
C LEU A 91 -7.13 -27.41 -9.85
N PRO A 92 -6.61 -26.81 -10.94
CA PRO A 92 -5.44 -25.96 -10.84
C PRO A 92 -5.79 -24.60 -10.20
N LYS A 93 -4.91 -24.10 -9.33
CA LYS A 93 -4.95 -22.70 -8.90
C LYS A 93 -4.26 -21.83 -9.93
N ILE A 94 -5.02 -21.15 -10.77
CA ILE A 94 -4.51 -20.27 -11.83
C ILE A 94 -4.81 -18.83 -11.44
N LEU A 95 -3.82 -17.95 -11.58
CA LEU A 95 -4.01 -16.52 -11.36
C LEU A 95 -4.93 -15.97 -12.49
N PRO A 96 -6.02 -15.27 -12.18
CA PRO A 96 -6.84 -14.64 -13.21
C PRO A 96 -6.04 -13.62 -14.05
N SER A 97 -6.24 -13.63 -15.37
CA SER A 97 -5.60 -12.70 -16.31
C SER A 97 -6.14 -11.27 -16.25
N SER A 98 -7.19 -11.05 -15.46
CA SER A 98 -7.87 -9.77 -15.35
C SER A 98 -8.04 -9.37 -13.89
N ALA A 99 -8.01 -8.06 -13.66
CA ALA A 99 -8.17 -7.48 -12.33
C ALA A 99 -9.04 -6.22 -12.38
N LYS A 100 -9.74 -5.94 -11.29
CA LYS A 100 -10.40 -4.64 -11.14
C LYS A 100 -9.35 -3.60 -10.77
N SER A 101 -9.18 -2.58 -11.61
CA SER A 101 -8.22 -1.51 -11.38
C SER A 101 -8.87 -0.34 -10.63
N HIS A 102 -8.10 0.26 -9.71
CA HIS A 102 -8.52 1.38 -8.88
C HIS A 102 -7.55 2.55 -9.02
N THR A 103 -8.08 3.76 -9.18
CA THR A 103 -7.30 5.01 -9.06
C THR A 103 -7.01 5.37 -7.61
N SER A 104 -7.96 5.05 -6.72
CA SER A 104 -7.86 5.19 -5.27
C SER A 104 -8.70 4.13 -4.55
N ILE A 105 -8.30 3.76 -3.33
CA ILE A 105 -9.03 2.84 -2.46
C ILE A 105 -8.86 3.26 -1.00
N VAL A 106 -9.90 3.04 -0.19
CA VAL A 106 -9.85 3.27 1.27
C VAL A 106 -9.71 1.93 1.97
N ILE A 107 -8.67 1.78 2.79
CA ILE A 107 -8.37 0.56 3.54
C ILE A 107 -8.06 0.96 4.98
N GLU A 108 -8.80 0.41 5.94
CA GLU A 108 -8.65 0.73 7.37
C GLU A 108 -8.71 2.25 7.69
N GLY A 109 -9.46 3.01 6.89
CA GLY A 109 -9.60 4.47 7.02
C GLY A 109 -8.47 5.29 6.37
N TYR A 110 -7.49 4.64 5.73
CA TYR A 110 -6.44 5.28 4.95
C TYR A 110 -6.77 5.25 3.47
N THR A 111 -6.56 6.37 2.79
CA THR A 111 -6.79 6.46 1.34
C THR A 111 -5.47 6.25 0.61
N TYR A 112 -5.38 5.14 -0.11
CA TYR A 112 -4.29 4.86 -1.04
C TYR A 112 -4.69 5.31 -2.43
N SER A 113 -3.75 5.87 -3.19
CA SER A 113 -4.02 6.33 -4.55
C SER A 113 -2.84 6.03 -5.45
N THR A 114 -3.11 5.98 -6.76
CA THR A 114 -2.07 5.94 -7.78
C THR A 114 -1.33 7.28 -7.84
N SER A 115 -0.06 7.28 -8.26
CA SER A 115 0.77 8.50 -8.34
C SER A 115 0.16 9.57 -9.23
N ASP A 116 -0.50 9.15 -10.30
CA ASP A 116 -1.13 10.06 -11.28
C ASP A 116 -2.37 10.75 -10.69
N SER A 117 -3.01 10.10 -9.72
CA SER A 117 -4.17 10.63 -9.02
C SER A 117 -3.77 11.54 -7.85
N HIS A 118 -2.88 11.06 -6.97
CA HIS A 118 -2.46 11.83 -5.79
C HIS A 118 -1.09 11.38 -5.25
N LEU A 119 -0.07 12.21 -5.49
CA LEU A 119 1.33 11.93 -5.13
C LEU A 119 1.55 11.59 -3.63
N GLY A 120 0.86 12.29 -2.73
CA GLY A 120 1.02 12.04 -1.29
C GLY A 120 0.38 10.73 -0.82
N ASN A 121 -0.71 10.32 -1.47
CA ASN A 121 -1.45 9.10 -1.10
C ASN A 121 -0.87 7.87 -1.81
N SER A 122 -0.05 8.08 -2.84
CA SER A 122 0.70 7.02 -3.51
C SER A 122 2.06 6.74 -2.88
N SER A 123 2.64 7.71 -2.18
CA SER A 123 3.95 7.55 -1.55
C SER A 123 3.84 6.76 -0.25
N VAL A 124 4.49 5.59 -0.22
CA VAL A 124 4.37 4.63 0.89
C VAL A 124 5.72 4.08 1.32
N LEU A 125 5.83 3.80 2.61
CA LEU A 125 6.85 2.97 3.21
C LEU A 125 6.26 1.59 3.45
N PHE A 126 6.97 0.54 3.06
CA PHE A 126 6.48 -0.82 3.18
C PHE A 126 7.61 -1.79 3.56
N SER A 127 7.19 -2.90 4.14
CA SER A 127 8.01 -4.07 4.45
C SER A 127 7.20 -5.31 4.10
N GLY A 128 7.78 -6.20 3.31
CA GLY A 128 7.13 -7.44 2.90
C GLY A 128 7.95 -8.65 3.32
N PRO A 129 7.36 -9.85 3.30
CA PRO A 129 8.06 -11.10 3.62
C PRO A 129 9.30 -11.32 2.74
N HIS A 130 9.29 -10.78 1.52
CA HIS A 130 10.37 -10.94 0.53
C HIS A 130 11.24 -9.69 0.38
N VAL A 131 11.02 -8.67 1.22
CA VAL A 131 11.79 -7.44 1.20
C VAL A 131 12.56 -7.35 2.53
N PRO A 132 13.87 -7.63 2.54
CA PRO A 132 14.64 -7.80 3.78
C PRO A 132 14.76 -6.51 4.61
N TYR A 133 14.50 -5.36 4.00
CA TYR A 133 14.55 -4.05 4.63
C TYR A 133 13.40 -3.17 4.16
N ARG A 134 13.05 -2.16 4.95
CA ARG A 134 11.99 -1.22 4.58
C ARG A 134 12.35 -0.46 3.32
N ARG A 135 11.43 -0.48 2.36
CA ARG A 135 11.54 0.23 1.09
C ARG A 135 10.43 1.25 0.96
N SER A 136 10.64 2.21 0.07
CA SER A 136 9.63 3.19 -0.27
C SER A 136 9.44 3.28 -1.76
N GLY A 137 8.25 3.70 -2.16
CA GLY A 137 7.97 3.99 -3.55
C GLY A 137 6.62 4.66 -3.74
N PHE A 138 6.28 4.84 -5.01
CA PHE A 138 4.98 5.34 -5.44
C PHE A 138 4.11 4.19 -5.92
N ILE A 139 2.89 4.10 -5.40
CA ILE A 139 1.85 3.23 -5.94
C ILE A 139 1.52 3.69 -7.35
N GLN A 140 1.74 2.83 -8.34
CA GLN A 140 1.41 3.07 -9.75
C GLN A 140 0.06 2.47 -10.11
N HIS A 141 -0.21 1.26 -9.61
CA HIS A 141 -1.45 0.56 -9.86
C HIS A 141 -1.99 -0.05 -8.57
N ILE A 142 -3.31 -0.07 -8.47
CA ILE A 142 -4.05 -0.74 -7.39
C ILE A 142 -5.03 -1.69 -8.06
N TRP A 143 -4.97 -2.95 -7.66
CA TRP A 143 -5.83 -4.01 -8.18
C TRP A 143 -6.58 -4.69 -7.07
N THR A 144 -7.77 -5.16 -7.41
CA THR A 144 -8.52 -6.08 -6.58
C THR A 144 -8.84 -7.32 -7.38
N ILE A 145 -8.50 -8.49 -6.82
CA ILE A 145 -8.57 -9.79 -7.48
C ILE A 145 -9.24 -10.79 -6.52
N PRO A 146 -10.32 -11.47 -6.93
CA PRO A 146 -10.87 -12.58 -6.17
C PRO A 146 -9.95 -13.81 -6.32
N LEU A 147 -9.34 -14.25 -5.22
CA LEU A 147 -8.46 -15.42 -5.15
C LEU A 147 -8.98 -16.36 -4.05
N ASP A 148 -9.21 -17.64 -4.38
CA ASP A 148 -9.79 -18.63 -3.45
C ASP A 148 -11.07 -18.11 -2.75
N SER A 149 -11.96 -17.48 -3.53
CA SER A 149 -13.18 -16.81 -3.05
C SER A 149 -12.97 -15.62 -2.10
N ILE A 150 -11.73 -15.17 -1.87
CA ILE A 150 -11.43 -14.00 -1.05
C ILE A 150 -10.96 -12.85 -1.93
N VAL A 151 -11.53 -11.67 -1.72
CA VAL A 151 -11.12 -10.46 -2.42
C VAL A 151 -9.79 -9.97 -1.85
N ARG A 152 -8.72 -10.04 -2.66
CA ARG A 152 -7.39 -9.54 -2.27
C ARG A 152 -7.06 -8.26 -3.01
N ILE A 153 -6.36 -7.35 -2.32
CA ILE A 153 -5.91 -6.08 -2.87
C ILE A 153 -4.41 -6.16 -3.08
N PHE A 154 -3.96 -5.81 -4.28
CA PHE A 154 -2.56 -5.73 -4.64
C PHE A 154 -2.22 -4.31 -5.09
N MET A 155 -1.03 -3.85 -4.76
CA MET A 155 -0.53 -2.55 -5.19
C MET A 155 0.81 -2.74 -5.87
N LEU A 156 0.95 -2.23 -7.09
CA LEU A 156 2.25 -2.17 -7.77
C LEU A 156 2.94 -0.88 -7.35
N VAL A 157 4.09 -1.00 -6.71
CA VAL A 157 4.87 0.13 -6.21
C VAL A 157 6.15 0.27 -7.01
N ARG A 158 6.35 1.43 -7.62
CA ARG A 158 7.60 1.82 -8.28
C ARG A 158 8.55 2.38 -7.23
N LEU A 159 9.74 1.78 -7.09
CA LEU A 159 10.65 2.11 -5.99
C LEU A 159 11.27 3.50 -6.14
N HIS A 160 11.48 4.18 -5.01
CA HIS A 160 12.33 5.36 -4.96
C HIS A 160 13.82 4.97 -5.03
N TRP A 161 14.63 5.86 -5.61
CA TRP A 161 16.08 5.76 -5.49
C TRP A 161 16.52 6.26 -4.10
N SER A 162 17.13 5.38 -3.33
CA SER A 162 17.93 5.80 -2.17
C SER A 162 19.19 6.50 -2.66
N LEU A 163 19.62 7.54 -1.95
CA LEU A 163 20.97 8.06 -2.13
C LEU A 163 21.99 7.00 -1.72
N THR A 164 23.14 6.97 -2.38
CA THR A 164 24.25 6.07 -2.07
C THR A 164 25.57 6.83 -2.06
N GLY A 165 26.52 6.37 -1.24
CA GLY A 165 27.90 6.84 -1.25
C GLY A 165 28.04 8.35 -0.93
N PRO A 166 28.70 9.14 -1.78
CA PRO A 166 29.04 10.52 -1.46
C PRO A 166 27.82 11.44 -1.30
N ASP A 167 26.73 11.19 -2.04
CA ASP A 167 25.53 12.04 -1.94
C ASP A 167 24.72 11.75 -0.66
N GLU A 168 24.80 10.53 -0.14
CA GLU A 168 24.20 10.20 1.15
C GLU A 168 24.89 10.97 2.29
N ALA A 169 26.21 11.11 2.23
CA ALA A 169 26.99 11.88 3.22
C ALA A 169 26.66 13.38 3.23
N LYS A 170 26.15 13.92 2.11
CA LYS A 170 25.71 15.32 2.02
C LYS A 170 24.34 15.57 2.66
N SER A 171 23.56 14.51 2.87
CA SER A 171 22.26 14.62 3.54
C SER A 171 22.47 15.09 4.99
N PRO A 172 21.70 16.07 5.48
CA PRO A 172 21.82 16.50 6.89
C PRO A 172 21.11 15.56 7.86
N TYR A 173 20.19 14.73 7.37
CA TYR A 173 19.28 13.95 8.21
C TYR A 173 19.89 12.72 8.93
N PRO A 174 20.98 12.08 8.46
CA PRO A 174 21.70 11.10 9.27
C PRO A 174 22.13 11.64 10.63
N ASN A 175 22.47 12.94 10.69
CA ASN A 175 22.86 13.64 11.92
C ASN A 175 21.64 14.19 12.71
N LEU A 176 20.42 14.03 12.18
CA LEU A 176 19.17 14.47 12.80
C LEU A 176 18.13 13.33 12.90
N PRO A 177 18.43 12.21 13.60
CA PRO A 177 17.50 11.09 13.74
C PRO A 177 16.07 11.45 14.20
N PRO A 178 15.86 12.43 15.11
CA PRO A 178 14.51 12.81 15.56
C PRO A 178 13.57 13.31 14.45
N MET A 179 14.12 13.75 13.31
CA MET A 179 13.29 14.20 12.18
C MET A 179 12.70 13.04 11.37
N ALA A 180 13.16 11.80 11.57
CA ALA A 180 12.73 10.60 10.85
C ALA A 180 12.59 10.87 9.34
N THR A 181 13.61 11.49 8.75
CA THR A 181 13.59 11.96 7.37
C THR A 181 14.83 11.43 6.66
N ARG A 182 14.69 11.13 5.37
CA ARG A 182 15.79 10.78 4.49
C ARG A 182 15.66 11.52 3.18
N VAL A 183 16.79 11.75 2.52
CA VAL A 183 16.78 12.29 1.16
C VAL A 183 16.77 11.12 0.17
N ILE A 184 15.90 11.22 -0.83
CA ILE A 184 15.78 10.27 -1.94
C ILE A 184 15.76 11.07 -3.25
N LEU A 185 16.14 10.46 -4.38
CA LEU A 185 16.02 11.15 -5.67
C LEU A 185 14.54 11.35 -6.03
N ALA A 186 14.24 12.47 -6.69
CA ALA A 186 12.88 12.76 -7.13
C ALA A 186 12.44 11.88 -8.31
N GLN A 187 13.40 11.45 -9.14
CA GLN A 187 13.15 10.48 -10.18
C GLN A 187 12.99 9.07 -9.57
N PRO A 188 11.88 8.38 -9.79
CA PRO A 188 11.72 7.00 -9.36
C PRO A 188 12.55 6.03 -10.22
N THR A 189 12.85 4.86 -9.67
CA THR A 189 13.56 3.77 -10.37
C THR A 189 12.64 3.09 -11.39
N ASP A 190 13.18 2.29 -12.31
CA ASP A 190 12.37 1.42 -13.18
C ASP A 190 12.04 0.05 -12.55
N HIS A 191 12.25 -0.07 -11.23
CA HIS A 191 11.98 -1.30 -10.49
C HIS A 191 10.62 -1.22 -9.82
N TYR A 192 9.84 -2.29 -10.01
CA TYR A 192 8.50 -2.44 -9.48
C TYR A 192 8.43 -3.60 -8.51
N VAL A 193 7.65 -3.43 -7.45
CA VAL A 193 7.39 -4.47 -6.45
C VAL A 193 5.90 -4.52 -6.20
N VAL A 194 5.35 -5.74 -6.15
CA VAL A 194 3.97 -5.96 -5.72
C VAL A 194 3.94 -6.00 -4.20
N VAL A 195 3.01 -5.26 -3.62
CA VAL A 195 2.74 -5.28 -2.18
C VAL A 195 1.24 -5.44 -1.92
N GLU A 196 0.92 -5.77 -0.69
CA GLU A 196 -0.47 -5.88 -0.21
C GLU A 196 -0.65 -4.84 0.90
N PRO A 197 -1.89 -4.46 1.24
CA PRO A 197 -2.14 -3.45 2.26
C PRO A 197 -1.43 -3.75 3.59
N LEU A 198 -1.36 -5.04 3.97
CA LEU A 198 -0.70 -5.48 5.20
C LEU A 198 0.82 -5.25 5.20
N HIS A 199 1.44 -5.16 4.02
CA HIS A 199 2.87 -4.86 3.88
C HIS A 199 3.16 -3.36 4.01
N ILE A 200 2.15 -2.50 3.89
CA ILE A 200 2.34 -1.05 3.98
C ILE A 200 2.43 -0.63 5.45
N VAL A 201 3.54 0.01 5.79
CA VAL A 201 3.81 0.51 7.13
C VAL A 201 3.13 1.85 7.35
N CYS A 202 3.34 2.80 6.43
CA CYS A 202 2.74 4.13 6.48
C CYS A 202 2.84 4.85 5.13
N HIS A 203 2.10 5.96 5.00
CA HIS A 203 2.34 6.95 3.96
C HIS A 203 3.60 7.76 4.27
N LEU A 204 4.28 8.21 3.21
CA LEU A 204 5.43 9.10 3.32
C LEU A 204 5.02 10.53 2.99
N VAL A 205 5.48 11.46 3.82
CA VAL A 205 5.39 12.88 3.49
C VAL A 205 6.61 13.24 2.66
N LEU A 206 6.38 13.61 1.41
CA LEU A 206 7.43 14.03 0.50
C LEU A 206 7.45 15.54 0.34
N TYR A 207 8.64 16.13 0.44
CA TYR A 207 8.86 17.53 0.13
C TYR A 207 9.92 17.67 -0.95
N ARG A 208 9.51 18.15 -2.13
CA ARG A 208 10.40 18.28 -3.31
C ARG A 208 11.39 19.40 -3.08
N ARG A 209 12.64 19.15 -3.45
CA ARG A 209 13.73 20.11 -3.37
C ARG A 209 14.40 20.24 -4.74
N PRO A 210 14.73 21.47 -5.17
CA PRO A 210 15.37 21.69 -6.45
C PRO A 210 16.79 21.11 -6.46
N ARG A 211 17.31 20.88 -7.67
CA ARG A 211 18.71 20.56 -7.93
C ARG A 211 19.66 21.51 -7.19
N GLY A 212 20.75 20.98 -6.65
CA GLY A 212 21.72 21.71 -5.85
C GLY A 212 21.39 21.78 -4.35
N THR A 213 20.19 21.36 -3.93
CA THR A 213 19.90 21.23 -2.49
C THR A 213 20.82 20.18 -1.87
N PHE A 214 21.46 20.51 -0.74
CA PHE A 214 22.47 19.68 -0.10
C PHE A 214 23.65 19.34 -1.01
N GLU A 215 23.96 20.20 -2.00
CA GLU A 215 25.06 19.95 -2.97
C GLU A 215 24.85 18.66 -3.80
N ILE A 216 23.59 18.22 -3.94
CA ILE A 216 23.22 17.08 -4.78
C ILE A 216 22.79 17.60 -6.14
N ASP A 217 23.42 17.11 -7.21
CA ASP A 217 23.23 17.59 -8.58
C ASP A 217 21.99 16.99 -9.26
N SER A 218 20.91 16.83 -8.51
CA SER A 218 19.64 16.27 -8.96
C SER A 218 18.50 16.79 -8.08
N GLU A 219 17.28 16.74 -8.60
CA GLU A 219 16.12 16.99 -7.76
C GLU A 219 15.92 15.85 -6.77
N VAL A 220 15.56 16.20 -5.53
CA VAL A 220 15.42 15.24 -4.45
C VAL A 220 14.12 15.45 -3.70
N TYR A 221 13.64 14.43 -3.00
CA TYR A 221 12.63 14.56 -1.96
C TYR A 221 13.28 14.43 -0.59
N ALA A 222 12.93 15.33 0.33
CA ALA A 222 12.99 15.01 1.75
C ALA A 222 11.77 14.14 2.07
N ALA A 223 12.00 12.86 2.33
CA ALA A 223 10.97 11.86 2.61
C ALA A 223 10.92 11.60 4.11
N CYS A 224 9.84 12.04 4.76
CA CYS A 224 9.62 11.87 6.19
C CYS A 224 8.79 10.62 6.48
N THR A 225 9.34 9.76 7.34
CA THR A 225 8.73 8.50 7.81
C THR A 225 8.09 8.65 9.19
N ALA A 226 8.00 9.85 9.77
CA ALA A 226 7.46 10.08 11.12
C ALA A 226 6.00 9.64 11.31
N LEU A 227 5.27 9.35 10.23
CA LEU A 227 3.93 8.75 10.27
C LEU A 227 3.95 7.24 10.60
N GLU A 228 5.13 6.64 10.63
CA GLU A 228 5.33 5.31 11.18
C GLU A 228 5.07 5.36 12.69
N ARG A 229 3.93 4.83 13.12
CA ARG A 229 3.53 4.79 14.54
C ARG A 229 4.00 3.52 15.26
N GLY A 230 4.99 2.80 14.72
CA GLY A 230 5.48 1.55 15.29
C GLY A 230 4.36 0.55 15.53
N ARG A 231 3.59 0.19 14.47
CA ARG A 231 2.72 -0.99 14.53
C ARG A 231 3.61 -2.16 14.95
N LYS A 232 3.47 -2.60 16.21
CA LYS A 232 4.06 -3.82 16.75
C LYS A 232 3.34 -5.02 16.18
#